data_AF-K6SAB0-F1
#
_entry.id   AF-K6SAB0-F1
#
_cell.length_a   1.000
_cell.length_b   1.000
_cell.length_c   1.000
_cell.angle_alpha   90.00
_cell.angle_beta   90.00
_cell.angle_gamma   90.00
#
_symmetry.space_group_name_H-M   'P 1'
#
loop_
_entity.id
_entity.type
_entity.pdbx_description
1 polymer ?
#
loop_
_entity_poly.entity_id
_entity_poly.type
_entity_poly.pdbx_seq_one_letter_code
_entity_poly.pdbx_strand_id
1 'polypeptide(L)'
;MTYSRNRYDQDFKKNAVRLSFNSSKPVKIIASELGVPESALYRWRKLYTEDGKQTPFASLEAENRALKRENAELALERDMLKKAAAYFASLQK
;
A
#
# COMPACT_ATOMS: atom_id res chain seq x y z
N MET A 1 -7.26 2.74 20.93
CA MET A 1 -7.03 1.76 19.85
C MET A 1 -7.79 2.21 18.61
N THR A 2 -7.09 2.54 17.53
CA THR A 2 -7.73 2.88 16.25
C THR A 2 -8.15 1.58 15.56
N TYR A 3 -9.44 1.28 15.54
CA TYR A 3 -9.99 0.13 14.85
C TYR A 3 -9.56 0.17 13.37
N SER A 4 -8.95 -0.93 12.91
CA SER A 4 -8.46 -1.09 11.55
C SER A 4 -9.57 -0.77 10.55
N ARG A 5 -9.36 0.24 9.70
CA ARG A 5 -10.30 0.66 8.65
C ARG A 5 -10.38 -0.33 7.49
N ASN A 6 -10.12 -1.61 7.73
CA ASN A 6 -10.19 -2.64 6.70
C ASN A 6 -11.41 -3.53 6.89
N ARG A 7 -12.56 -3.06 6.41
CA ARG A 7 -13.86 -3.77 6.49
C ARG A 7 -13.93 -5.08 5.70
N TYR A 8 -13.00 -5.32 4.77
CA TYR A 8 -12.99 -6.49 3.90
C TYR A 8 -11.62 -7.14 3.91
N ASP A 9 -11.58 -8.47 4.01
CA ASP A 9 -10.35 -9.26 3.91
C ASP A 9 -9.77 -9.23 2.49
N GLN A 10 -8.55 -9.73 2.33
CA GLN A 10 -7.85 -9.68 1.03
C GLN A 10 -8.45 -10.62 0.00
N ASP A 11 -8.89 -11.81 0.42
CA ASP A 11 -9.39 -12.83 -0.50
C ASP A 11 -10.75 -12.44 -1.05
N PHE A 12 -11.60 -11.85 -0.23
CA PHE A 12 -12.85 -11.23 -0.66
C PHE A 12 -12.59 -10.17 -1.73
N LYS A 13 -11.62 -9.26 -1.53
CA LYS A 13 -11.30 -8.22 -2.52
C LYS A 13 -10.81 -8.80 -3.84
N LYS A 14 -9.91 -9.79 -3.80
CA LYS A 14 -9.41 -10.47 -5.00
C LYS A 14 -10.53 -11.17 -5.75
N ASN A 15 -11.40 -11.88 -5.04
CA ASN A 15 -12.56 -12.54 -5.63
C ASN A 15 -13.56 -11.55 -6.24
N ALA A 16 -13.84 -10.44 -5.54
CA ALA A 16 -14.70 -9.37 -6.05
C ALA A 16 -14.14 -8.74 -7.34
N VAL A 17 -12.83 -8.49 -7.37
CA VAL A 17 -12.14 -7.98 -8.58
C VAL A 17 -12.24 -8.99 -9.71
N ARG A 18 -11.91 -10.27 -9.47
CA ARG A 18 -12.02 -11.34 -10.46
C ARG A 18 -13.43 -11.44 -11.04
N LEU A 19 -14.45 -11.44 -10.19
CA LEU A 19 -15.85 -11.46 -10.61
C LEU A 19 -16.19 -10.24 -11.47
N SER A 20 -15.68 -9.06 -11.10
CA SER A 20 -15.95 -7.82 -11.84
C SER A 20 -15.32 -7.75 -13.24
N PHE A 21 -14.25 -8.50 -13.49
CA PHE A 21 -13.63 -8.60 -14.82
C PHE A 21 -14.27 -9.71 -15.68
N ASN A 22 -14.64 -10.83 -15.06
CA ASN A 22 -15.21 -12.00 -15.75
C ASN A 22 -16.71 -11.90 -16.02
N SER A 23 -17.42 -10.96 -15.39
CA SER A 23 -18.85 -10.76 -15.61
C SER A 23 -19.12 -9.79 -16.76
N SER A 24 -20.15 -10.07 -17.54
CA SER A 24 -20.72 -9.12 -18.52
C SER A 24 -21.53 -7.99 -17.87
N LYS A 25 -21.82 -8.09 -16.57
CA LYS A 25 -22.58 -7.07 -15.83
C LYS A 25 -21.72 -5.85 -15.54
N PRO A 26 -22.30 -4.63 -15.52
CA PRO A 26 -21.59 -3.43 -15.08
C PRO A 26 -21.07 -3.55 -13.64
N VAL A 27 -19.93 -2.91 -13.36
CA VAL A 27 -19.29 -2.87 -12.02
C VAL A 27 -20.27 -2.45 -10.93
N LYS A 28 -21.14 -1.49 -11.21
CA LYS A 28 -22.20 -1.04 -10.30
C LYS A 28 -23.12 -2.18 -9.84
N ILE A 29 -23.54 -3.03 -10.77
CA ILE A 29 -24.43 -4.16 -10.48
C ILE A 29 -23.69 -5.20 -9.64
N ILE A 30 -22.45 -5.54 -10.03
CA ILE A 30 -21.62 -6.47 -9.26
C ILE A 30 -21.35 -5.95 -7.85
N ALA A 31 -21.06 -4.65 -7.70
CA ALA A 31 -20.85 -4.04 -6.39
C ALA A 31 -22.12 -4.13 -5.52
N SER A 32 -23.30 -3.88 -6.10
CA SER A 32 -24.58 -4.02 -5.43
C SER A 32 -24.85 -5.47 -5.00
N GLU A 33 -24.58 -6.45 -5.87
CA GLU A 33 -24.75 -7.89 -5.58
C GLU A 33 -23.82 -8.37 -4.46
N LEU A 34 -22.60 -7.82 -4.40
CA LEU A 34 -21.62 -8.12 -3.35
C LEU A 34 -21.84 -7.33 -2.05
N GLY A 35 -22.80 -6.40 -2.02
CA GLY A 35 -23.04 -5.53 -0.85
C GLY A 35 -21.87 -4.59 -0.56
N VAL A 36 -21.12 -4.17 -1.59
CA VAL A 36 -19.96 -3.28 -1.44
C VAL A 36 -20.19 -1.95 -2.15
N PRO A 37 -19.59 -0.85 -1.65
CA PRO A 37 -19.60 0.41 -2.38
C PRO A 37 -18.93 0.24 -3.75
N GLU A 38 -19.56 0.74 -4.80
CA GLU A 38 -19.01 0.74 -6.16
C GLU A 38 -17.60 1.34 -6.23
N SER A 39 -17.38 2.45 -5.51
CA SER A 39 -16.07 3.11 -5.38
C SER A 39 -15.00 2.21 -4.76
N ALA A 40 -15.38 1.31 -3.85
CA ALA A 40 -14.46 0.34 -3.27
C ALA A 40 -14.04 -0.71 -4.31
N LEU A 41 -14.98 -1.21 -5.10
CA LEU A 41 -14.69 -2.19 -6.15
C LEU A 41 -13.77 -1.60 -7.23
N TYR A 42 -14.02 -0.36 -7.67
CA TYR A 42 -13.10 0.34 -8.59
C TYR A 42 -11.71 0.54 -7.99
N ARG A 43 -11.64 0.88 -6.70
CA ARG A 43 -10.35 0.99 -6.01
C ARG A 43 -9.62 -0.35 -5.99
N TRP A 44 -10.31 -1.46 -5.75
CA TRP A 44 -9.69 -2.78 -5.75
C TRP A 44 -9.23 -3.20 -7.14
N ARG A 45 -9.98 -2.86 -8.21
CA ARG A 45 -9.53 -3.09 -9.60
C ARG A 45 -8.26 -2.32 -9.98
N LYS A 46 -7.95 -1.21 -9.30
CA LYS A 46 -6.66 -0.51 -9.45
C LYS A 46 -5.51 -1.21 -8.73
N LEU A 47 -5.83 -1.94 -7.66
CA LEU A 47 -4.85 -2.61 -6.80
C LEU A 47 -4.57 -4.04 -7.23
N TYR A 48 -5.57 -4.73 -7.79
CA TYR A 48 -5.48 -6.13 -8.20
C TYR A 48 -5.84 -6.30 -9.67
N THR A 49 -5.15 -7.22 -10.33
CA THR A 49 -5.49 -7.71 -11.67
C THR A 49 -6.66 -8.69 -11.61
N GLU A 50 -7.17 -9.07 -12.77
CA GLU A 50 -8.20 -10.11 -12.90
C GLU A 50 -7.81 -11.44 -12.24
N ASP A 51 -6.53 -11.82 -12.32
CA ASP A 51 -5.96 -13.01 -11.67
C ASP A 51 -5.78 -12.86 -10.15
N GLY A 52 -6.16 -11.73 -9.56
CA GLY A 52 -6.01 -11.46 -8.13
C GLY A 52 -4.57 -11.14 -7.69
N LYS A 53 -3.65 -10.92 -8.64
CA LYS A 53 -2.29 -10.44 -8.37
C LYS A 53 -2.30 -8.93 -8.14
N GLN A 54 -1.33 -8.39 -7.41
CA GLN A 54 -1.21 -6.93 -7.33
C GLN A 54 -0.85 -6.34 -8.70
N THR A 55 -1.40 -5.18 -9.01
CA THR A 55 -0.99 -4.44 -10.21
C THR A 55 0.47 -3.98 -10.08
N PRO A 56 1.20 -3.82 -11.20
CA PRO A 56 2.56 -3.27 -11.15
C PRO A 56 2.63 -1.92 -10.43
N PHE A 57 1.60 -1.09 -10.63
CA PHE A 57 1.47 0.18 -9.92
C PHE A 57 1.36 0.00 -8.40
N ALA A 58 0.49 -0.90 -7.93
CA ALA A 58 0.34 -1.16 -6.49
C ALA A 58 1.60 -1.75 -5.87
N SER A 59 2.29 -2.64 -6.60
CA SER A 59 3.58 -3.20 -6.17
C SER A 59 4.64 -2.11 -6.04
N LEU A 60 4.78 -1.26 -7.06
CA LEU A 60 5.76 -0.17 -7.09
C LEU A 60 5.47 0.88 -6.02
N GLU A 61 4.21 1.20 -5.75
CA GLU A 61 3.84 2.12 -4.66
C GLU A 61 4.22 1.55 -3.28
N ALA A 62 4.05 0.24 -3.08
CA ALA A 62 4.44 -0.44 -1.84
C ALA A 62 5.96 -0.39 -1.64
N GLU A 63 6.71 -0.72 -2.69
CA GLU A 63 8.18 -0.67 -2.70
C GLU A 63 8.69 0.76 -2.47
N ASN A 64 8.14 1.76 -3.16
CA ASN A 64 8.53 3.16 -2.99
C ASN A 64 8.32 3.64 -1.54
N ARG A 65 7.24 3.17 -0.90
CA ARG A 65 6.95 3.48 0.50
C ARG A 65 7.95 2.82 1.45
N ALA A 66 8.37 1.59 1.17
CA ALA A 66 9.39 0.90 1.94
C ALA A 66 10.74 1.64 1.81
N LEU A 67 11.16 1.93 0.58
CA LEU A 67 12.41 2.65 0.30
C LEU A 67 12.44 4.04 0.95
N LYS A 68 11.32 4.76 0.96
CA LYS A 68 11.23 6.07 1.65
C LYS A 68 11.42 5.96 3.16
N ARG A 69 10.95 4.88 3.79
CA ARG A 69 11.16 4.65 5.23
C ARG A 69 12.61 4.33 5.52
N GLU A 70 13.18 3.39 4.77
CA GLU A 70 14.58 3.01 4.91
C GLU A 70 15.51 4.20 4.69
N ASN A 71 15.26 5.01 3.65
CA ASN A 71 16.05 6.21 3.39
C ASN A 71 15.93 7.25 4.54
N ALA A 72 14.75 7.36 5.17
CA ALA A 72 14.58 8.23 6.33
C ALA A 72 15.36 7.71 7.55
N GLU A 73 15.37 6.40 7.79
CA GLU A 73 16.14 5.77 8.88
C GLU A 73 17.65 5.95 8.66
N LEU A 74 18.14 5.68 7.45
CA LEU A 74 19.55 5.88 7.08
C LEU A 74 19.96 7.36 7.19
N ALA A 75 19.07 8.28 6.83
CA ALA A 75 19.34 9.72 6.98
C ALA A 75 19.52 10.10 8.47
N LEU A 76 18.69 9.56 9.36
CA LEU A 76 18.80 9.79 10.80
C LEU A 76 20.10 9.20 11.36
N GLU A 77 20.43 7.96 11.01
CA GLU A 77 21.67 7.30 11.46
C GLU A 77 22.91 8.08 11.00
N ARG A 78 22.95 8.44 9.72
CA ARG A 78 24.02 9.28 9.15
C ARG A 78 24.16 10.59 9.91
N ASP A 79 23.05 11.26 10.22
CA ASP A 79 23.07 12.55 10.90
C ASP A 79 23.50 12.42 12.37
N MET A 80 23.15 11.33 13.05
CA MET A 80 23.66 11.02 14.39
C MET A 80 25.17 10.79 14.38
N LEU A 81 25.68 10.00 13.43
CA LEU A 81 27.12 9.73 13.29
C LEU A 81 27.91 11.02 13.00
N LYS A 82 27.39 11.88 12.12
CA LYS A 82 28.00 13.20 11.85
C LYS A 82 28.07 14.07 13.10
N LYS A 83 26.99 14.12 13.89
CA LYS A 83 26.96 14.87 15.15
C LYS A 83 27.96 14.32 16.17
N ALA A 84 28.04 13.00 16.30
CA ALA A 84 29.01 12.35 17.19
C ALA A 84 30.45 12.66 16.76
N ALA A 85 30.78 12.52 15.48
CA ALA A 85 32.11 12.85 14.95
C ALA A 85 32.48 14.31 15.19
N ALA A 86 31.55 15.25 14.96
CA ALA A 86 31.78 16.66 15.23
C ALA A 86 32.01 16.94 16.73
N TYR A 87 31.24 16.29 17.61
CA TYR A 87 31.43 16.38 19.05
C TYR A 87 32.82 15.88 19.47
N PHE A 88 33.24 14.69 19.03
CA PHE A 88 34.56 14.16 19.37
C PHE A 88 35.71 15.01 18.81
N ALA A 89 35.57 15.54 17.59
CA ALA A 89 36.56 16.46 17.02
C ALA A 89 36.69 17.77 17.83
N SER A 90 35.60 18.23 18.45
CA SER A 90 35.63 19.42 19.32
C SER A 90 36.33 19.18 20.67
N LEU A 91 36.43 17.93 21.13
CA LEU A 91 37.10 17.56 22.39
C LEU A 91 38.62 17.36 22.25
N GLN A 92 39.15 17.26 21.02
CA GLN A 92 40.59 17.09 20.75
C GLN A 92 41.35 18.42 20.58
N LYS A 93 40.70 19.54 20.88
CA LYS A 93 41.31 20.88 20.97
C LYS A 93 41.49 21.28 22.43
#